data_AF-A0A3M4AS43-F1
#
_entry.id   AF-A0A3M4AS43-F1
#
_cell.length_a   1.000
_cell.length_b   1.000
_cell.length_c   1.000
_cell.angle_alpha   90.00
_cell.angle_beta   90.00
_cell.angle_gamma   90.00
#
_symmetry.space_group_name_H-M   'P 1'
#
loop_
_entity.id
_entity.type
_entity.pdbx_description
1 polymer ?
#
loop_
_entity_poly.entity_id
_entity_poly.type
_entity_poly.pdbx_seq_one_letter_code
_entity_poly.pdbx_strand_id
1 'polypeptide(L)'
;MEVKLNGLDSSILAETNVRGSRGRRARLLFVVFDQAGNYAADILFSGRMDAARFAFAGNGQEGNSITVPIIDRMAEWSRTGTERWTDENHRARHEGDRFFYAIAQMSEWPIYWGATKDAPAFTYGD
;
A
#
# COMPACT_ATOMS: atom_id res chain seq x y z
N MET A 1 15.95 3.26 2.00
CA MET A 1 16.98 2.20 2.04
C MET A 1 16.82 1.35 0.80
N GLU A 2 17.90 0.93 0.14
CA GLU A 2 17.83 -0.03 -0.98
C GLU A 2 18.33 -1.41 -0.52
N VAL A 3 17.56 -2.46 -0.82
CA VAL A 3 17.93 -3.85 -0.51
C VAL A 3 18.08 -4.60 -1.83
N LYS A 4 19.28 -5.13 -2.08
CA LYS A 4 19.57 -5.98 -3.25
C LYS A 4 19.64 -7.44 -2.82
N LEU A 5 18.81 -8.28 -3.45
CA LEU A 5 18.78 -9.72 -3.27
C LEU A 5 19.36 -10.38 -4.52
N ASN A 6 20.33 -11.27 -4.34
CA ASN A 6 20.99 -12.02 -5.41
C ASN A 6 20.78 -13.52 -5.20
N GLY A 7 20.94 -14.31 -6.27
CA GLY A 7 20.87 -15.77 -6.20
C GLY A 7 19.46 -16.31 -5.97
N LEU A 8 18.45 -15.53 -6.35
CA LEU A 8 17.05 -15.94 -6.26
C LEU A 8 16.71 -16.91 -7.39
N ASP A 9 15.88 -17.90 -7.08
CA ASP A 9 15.31 -18.78 -8.10
C ASP A 9 14.45 -17.98 -9.10
N SER A 10 14.52 -18.39 -10.36
CA SER A 10 13.77 -17.81 -11.49
C SER A 10 12.26 -17.79 -11.27
N SER A 11 11.71 -18.75 -10.52
CA SER A 11 10.29 -18.80 -10.16
C SER A 11 9.86 -17.62 -9.28
N ILE A 12 10.69 -17.26 -8.28
CA ILE A 12 10.44 -16.15 -7.36
C ILE A 12 10.47 -14.82 -8.10
N LEU A 13 11.37 -14.69 -9.08
CA LEU A 13 11.46 -13.51 -9.93
C LEU A 13 10.22 -13.34 -10.81
N ALA A 14 9.77 -14.42 -11.45
CA ALA A 14 8.57 -14.40 -12.28
C ALA A 14 7.34 -14.04 -11.44
N GLU A 15 7.17 -14.65 -10.27
CA GLU A 15 6.03 -14.35 -9.39
C GLU A 15 6.08 -12.93 -8.83
N THR A 16 7.26 -12.43 -8.45
CA THR A 16 7.42 -11.06 -7.95
C THR A 16 7.15 -10.02 -9.04
N ASN A 17 7.52 -10.32 -10.29
CA ASN A 17 7.21 -9.48 -11.45
C ASN A 17 5.69 -9.43 -11.69
N VAL A 18 5.01 -10.58 -11.72
CA VAL A 18 3.56 -10.66 -11.97
C VAL A 18 2.75 -10.01 -10.84
N ARG A 19 3.06 -10.31 -9.57
CA ARG A 19 2.24 -9.86 -8.44
C ARG A 19 2.53 -8.43 -7.99
N GLY A 20 3.65 -7.85 -8.41
CA GLY A 20 4.13 -6.54 -7.98
C GLY A 20 4.50 -6.49 -6.49
N SER A 21 5.56 -5.77 -6.17
CA SER A 21 6.02 -5.56 -4.79
C SER A 21 5.62 -4.20 -4.20
N ARG A 22 5.14 -3.27 -5.02
CA ARG A 22 4.87 -1.88 -4.63
C ARG A 22 3.77 -1.79 -3.56
N GLY A 23 3.99 -0.94 -2.56
CA GLY A 23 3.04 -0.67 -1.49
C GLY A 23 2.95 -1.78 -0.44
N ARG A 24 3.70 -2.89 -0.56
CA ARG A 24 3.72 -3.94 0.46
C ARG A 24 4.57 -3.54 1.66
N ARG A 25 4.21 -4.03 2.85
CA ARG A 25 4.99 -3.78 4.07
C ARG A 25 6.30 -4.59 4.03
N ALA A 26 7.42 -3.96 4.35
CA ALA A 26 8.72 -4.60 4.51
C ALA A 26 9.30 -4.33 5.90
N ARG A 27 10.00 -5.32 6.44
CA ARG A 27 10.76 -5.22 7.68
C ARG A 27 12.12 -5.89 7.49
N LEU A 28 13.17 -5.20 7.88
CA LEU A 28 14.54 -5.71 7.91
C LEU A 28 14.86 -6.07 9.36
N LEU A 29 15.15 -7.35 9.59
CA LEU A 29 15.43 -7.88 10.92
C LEU A 29 16.92 -8.23 11.02
N PHE A 30 17.52 -7.92 12.15
CA PHE A 30 18.82 -8.44 12.55
C PHE A 30 18.60 -9.60 13.51
N VAL A 31 19.07 -10.78 13.12
CA VAL A 31 18.85 -12.02 13.88
C VAL A 31 20.21 -12.59 14.28
N VAL A 32 20.37 -12.86 15.56
CA VAL A 32 21.53 -13.56 16.14
C VAL A 32 21.07 -14.94 16.56
N PHE A 33 21.82 -15.97 16.16
CA PHE A 33 21.57 -17.36 16.54
C PHE A 33 22.67 -17.84 17.49
N ASP A 34 22.30 -18.60 18.51
CA ASP A 34 23.25 -19.37 19.32
C ASP A 34 23.50 -20.77 18.70
N GLN A 35 24.49 -21.49 19.24
CA GLN A 35 24.84 -22.82 18.77
C GLN A 35 23.80 -23.90 19.14
N ALA A 36 22.87 -23.58 20.06
CA ALA A 36 21.77 -24.44 20.49
C ALA A 36 20.48 -24.21 19.67
N GLY A 37 20.47 -23.24 18.74
CA GLY A 37 19.33 -22.90 17.90
C GLY A 37 18.38 -21.85 18.47
N ASN A 38 18.68 -21.23 19.62
CA ASN A 38 17.93 -20.07 20.09
C ASN A 38 18.30 -18.85 19.26
N TYR A 39 17.33 -17.96 19.06
CA TYR A 39 17.54 -16.73 18.32
C TYR A 39 17.02 -15.50 19.07
N ALA A 40 17.74 -14.40 18.89
CA ALA A 40 17.29 -13.06 19.24
C ALA A 40 17.16 -12.26 17.96
N ALA A 41 16.00 -11.62 17.75
CA ALA A 41 15.72 -10.83 16.56
C ALA A 41 15.31 -9.41 16.95
N ASP A 42 15.90 -8.42 16.29
CA ASP A 42 15.50 -7.02 16.42
C ASP A 42 15.20 -6.40 15.04
N ILE A 43 14.31 -5.42 15.00
CA ILE A 43 13.91 -4.75 13.75
C ILE A 43 14.81 -3.55 13.53
N LEU A 44 15.71 -3.65 12.54
CA LEU A 44 16.56 -2.53 12.15
C LEU A 44 15.82 -1.48 11.32
N PHE A 45 14.89 -1.93 10.46
CA PHE A 45 14.17 -1.02 9.58
C PHE A 45 12.77 -1.54 9.27
N SER A 46 11.79 -0.65 9.19
CA SER A 46 10.42 -1.00 8.79
C SER A 46 9.84 0.07 7.88
N GLY A 47 9.12 -0.35 6.85
CA GLY A 47 8.65 0.58 5.83
C GLY A 47 7.72 -0.04 4.79
N ARG A 48 7.52 0.68 3.70
CA ARG A 48 6.80 0.20 2.51
C ARG A 48 7.81 -0.07 1.39
N MET A 49 7.60 -1.13 0.62
CA MET A 49 8.35 -1.39 -0.60
C MET A 49 7.87 -0.45 -1.70
N ASP A 50 8.81 0.11 -2.46
CA ASP A 50 8.52 0.84 -3.68
C ASP A 50 8.81 -0.05 -4.91
N ALA A 51 8.67 0.49 -6.13
CA ALA A 51 8.84 -0.30 -7.35
C ALA A 51 10.18 -1.06 -7.37
N ALA A 52 10.11 -2.41 -7.41
CA ALA A 52 11.29 -3.25 -7.51
C ALA A 52 11.96 -3.08 -8.88
N ARG A 53 13.29 -2.99 -8.87
CA ARG A 53 14.13 -3.01 -10.06
C ARG A 53 14.68 -4.41 -10.25
N PHE A 54 14.39 -5.00 -11.38
CA PHE A 54 14.86 -6.34 -11.73
C PHE A 54 16.07 -6.21 -12.66
N ALA A 55 17.16 -6.89 -12.32
CA ALA A 55 18.29 -7.07 -13.22
C ALA A 55 18.43 -8.57 -13.52
N PHE A 56 18.06 -8.94 -14.74
CA PHE A 56 18.24 -10.27 -15.28
C PHE A 56 19.64 -10.32 -15.91
N ALA A 57 20.58 -10.97 -15.22
CA ALA A 57 21.80 -11.39 -15.91
C ALA A 57 21.37 -12.54 -16.85
N GLY A 58 21.80 -12.53 -18.11
CA GLY A 58 21.59 -13.66 -19.02
C GLY A 58 22.38 -14.91 -18.57
N ASN A 59 22.95 -15.67 -19.50
CA ASN A 59 23.89 -16.79 -19.20
C ASN A 59 25.21 -16.34 -18.52
N GLY A 60 25.26 -15.17 -17.88
CA GLY A 60 26.39 -14.68 -17.11
C GLY A 60 26.33 -15.15 -15.66
N GLN A 61 27.49 -15.42 -15.08
CA GLN A 61 27.64 -15.96 -13.72
C GLN A 61 27.15 -15.03 -12.59
N GLU A 62 26.74 -13.80 -12.90
CA GLU A 62 26.26 -12.83 -11.91
C GLU A 62 24.84 -13.10 -11.39
N GLY A 63 24.09 -14.01 -12.02
CA GLY A 63 22.77 -14.44 -11.55
C GLY A 63 21.71 -13.34 -11.58
N ASN A 64 20.46 -13.72 -11.33
CA ASN A 64 19.36 -12.77 -11.29
C ASN A 64 19.36 -12.00 -9.96
N SER A 65 19.14 -10.69 -10.04
CA SER A 65 19.06 -9.82 -8.86
C SER A 65 17.80 -8.95 -8.83
N ILE A 66 17.26 -8.75 -7.64
CA ILE A 66 16.13 -7.86 -7.37
C ILE A 66 16.59 -6.79 -6.41
N THR A 67 16.49 -5.53 -6.81
CA THR A 67 16.69 -4.38 -5.93
C THR A 67 15.34 -3.81 -5.54
N VAL A 68 15.01 -3.87 -4.25
CA VAL A 68 13.78 -3.32 -3.68
C VAL A 68 14.11 -2.12 -2.80
N PRO A 69 13.75 -0.89 -3.22
CA PRO A 69 13.77 0.26 -2.33
C PRO A 69 12.68 0.13 -1.26
N ILE A 70 13.07 0.29 -0.01
CA ILE A 70 12.18 0.39 1.15
C ILE A 70 12.22 1.82 1.66
N ILE A 71 11.04 2.44 1.70
CA ILE A 71 10.82 3.80 2.18
C ILE A 71 10.24 3.77 3.59
N ASP A 72 10.73 4.68 4.44
CA ASP A 72 10.20 4.84 5.79
C ASP A 72 8.78 5.41 5.77
N ARG A 73 8.04 5.21 6.87
CA ARG A 73 6.68 5.70 7.05
C ARG A 73 6.58 7.22 6.93
N MET A 74 7.57 7.98 7.40
CA MET A 74 7.55 9.45 7.25
C MET A 74 7.71 9.88 5.79
N ALA A 75 8.63 9.23 5.06
CA ALA A 75 8.84 9.50 3.65
C ALA A 75 7.62 9.08 2.80
N GLU A 76 6.97 7.97 3.16
CA GLU A 76 5.71 7.56 2.52
C GLU A 76 4.60 8.59 2.73
N TRP A 77 4.49 9.20 3.91
CA TRP A 77 3.46 10.21 4.18
C TRP A 77 3.67 11.50 3.37
N SER A 78 4.92 11.86 3.05
CA SER A 78 5.20 13.00 2.18
C SER A 78 4.81 12.77 0.71
N ARG A 79 4.51 11.53 0.30
CA ARG A 79 4.00 11.28 -1.05
C ARG A 79 2.57 11.77 -1.15
N THR A 80 2.28 12.57 -2.17
CA THR A 80 0.92 12.97 -2.50
C THR A 80 0.10 11.72 -2.78
N GLY A 81 -0.75 11.35 -1.82
CA GLY A 81 -1.70 10.27 -1.99
C GLY A 81 -2.62 10.58 -3.18
N THR A 82 -2.90 9.55 -3.99
CA THR A 82 -3.93 9.64 -5.04
C THR A 82 -5.34 9.57 -4.45
N GLU A 83 -5.43 9.19 -3.17
CA GLU A 83 -6.68 9.05 -2.45
C GLU A 83 -7.35 10.40 -2.23
N ARG A 84 -8.62 10.45 -2.62
CA ARG A 84 -9.54 11.56 -2.37
C ARG A 84 -10.65 11.09 -1.44
N TRP A 85 -11.18 12.01 -0.65
CA TRP A 85 -12.30 11.79 0.27
C TRP A 85 -13.63 11.76 -0.50
N THR A 86 -13.74 10.84 -1.45
CA THR A 86 -14.92 10.61 -2.29
C THR A 86 -15.54 9.26 -1.95
N ASP A 87 -16.85 9.13 -2.19
CA ASP A 87 -17.59 7.88 -1.98
C ASP A 87 -16.97 6.69 -2.73
N GLU A 88 -16.57 6.89 -3.99
CA GLU A 88 -15.91 5.87 -4.80
C GLU A 88 -14.63 5.31 -4.16
N ASN A 89 -13.77 6.19 -3.62
CA ASN A 89 -12.51 5.78 -2.98
C ASN A 89 -12.73 5.13 -1.62
N HIS A 90 -13.84 5.43 -0.95
CA HIS A 90 -14.18 4.79 0.32
C HIS A 90 -14.73 3.40 0.09
N ARG A 91 -15.64 3.25 -0.88
CA ARG A 91 -16.19 1.96 -1.29
C ARG A 91 -15.11 1.00 -1.80
N ALA A 92 -14.09 1.52 -2.49
CA ALA A 92 -12.93 0.73 -2.91
C ALA A 92 -12.10 0.15 -1.74
N ARG A 93 -12.17 0.75 -0.54
CA ARG A 93 -11.46 0.28 0.67
C ARG A 93 -12.36 -0.53 1.60
N HIS A 94 -13.63 -0.17 1.64
CA HIS A 94 -14.64 -0.72 2.54
C HIS A 94 -15.88 -1.06 1.72
N GLU A 95 -15.91 -2.27 1.16
CA GLU A 95 -17.06 -2.75 0.40
C GLU A 95 -18.32 -2.71 1.29
N GLY A 96 -19.33 -1.95 0.85
CA GLY A 96 -20.60 -1.78 1.56
C GLY A 96 -20.70 -0.55 2.46
N ASP A 97 -19.61 0.17 2.71
CA ASP A 97 -19.66 1.44 3.45
C ASP A 97 -19.85 2.63 2.51
N ARG A 98 -21.01 3.32 2.64
CA ARG A 98 -21.40 4.49 1.84
C ARG A 98 -21.36 5.79 2.64
N PHE A 99 -20.52 5.89 3.67
CA PHE A 99 -20.47 7.06 4.54
C PHE A 99 -20.30 8.39 3.78
N PHE A 100 -19.48 8.43 2.72
CA PHE A 100 -19.23 9.64 1.95
C PHE A 100 -20.32 9.98 0.91
N TYR A 101 -21.28 9.08 0.67
CA TYR A 101 -22.41 9.32 -0.23
C TYR A 101 -23.21 10.55 0.18
N ALA A 102 -23.57 10.63 1.47
CA ALA A 102 -24.34 11.75 2.00
C ALA A 102 -23.56 13.06 1.94
N ILE A 103 -22.25 13.02 2.17
CA ILE A 103 -21.36 14.19 2.13
C ILE A 103 -21.31 14.79 0.72
N ALA A 104 -21.29 13.95 -0.32
CA ALA A 104 -21.32 14.42 -1.70
C ALA A 104 -22.65 15.12 -2.05
N GLN A 105 -23.77 14.65 -1.49
CA GLN A 105 -25.09 15.28 -1.72
C GLN A 105 -25.31 16.53 -0.87
N MET A 106 -24.65 16.64 0.29
CA MET A 106 -24.79 17.80 1.18
C MET A 106 -24.39 19.13 0.54
N SER A 107 -23.43 19.15 -0.40
CA SER A 107 -23.05 20.40 -1.07
C SER A 107 -24.14 20.98 -1.97
N GLU A 108 -25.02 20.13 -2.49
CA GLU A 108 -26.11 20.50 -3.40
C GLU A 108 -27.46 20.54 -2.68
N TRP A 109 -27.48 20.32 -1.36
CA TRP A 109 -28.71 20.19 -0.61
C TRP A 109 -29.42 21.53 -0.45
N PRO A 110 -30.68 21.66 -0.91
CA PRO A 110 -31.43 22.88 -0.69
C PRO A 110 -31.80 22.99 0.80
N ILE A 111 -31.26 24.02 1.46
CA ILE A 111 -31.62 24.36 2.84
C ILE A 111 -32.68 25.45 2.79
N TYR A 112 -33.90 25.12 3.24
CA TYR A 112 -34.99 26.07 3.34
C TYR A 112 -35.06 26.65 4.75
N TRP A 113 -34.70 27.92 4.91
CA TRP A 113 -34.80 28.63 6.18
C TRP A 113 -36.19 29.26 6.33
N GLY A 114 -36.94 28.89 7.37
CA GLY A 114 -38.23 29.52 7.72
C GLY A 114 -39.41 29.16 6.80
N ALA A 115 -39.31 28.10 5.99
CA ALA A 115 -40.40 27.60 5.16
C ALA A 115 -41.16 26.45 5.85
N THR A 116 -42.47 26.31 5.58
CA THR A 116 -43.29 25.16 6.04
C THR A 116 -42.89 23.84 5.37
N LYS A 117 -42.01 23.88 4.37
CA LYS A 117 -41.57 22.72 3.60
C LYS A 117 -40.27 22.19 4.19
N ASP A 118 -40.30 20.92 4.60
CA ASP A 118 -39.11 20.21 5.07
C ASP A 118 -38.12 19.96 3.93
N ALA A 119 -36.84 19.87 4.30
CA ALA A 119 -35.79 19.42 3.39
C ALA A 119 -36.10 17.99 2.92
N PRO A 120 -35.76 17.62 1.67
CA PRO A 120 -35.95 16.26 1.16
C PRO A 120 -35.21 15.23 2.04
N ALA A 121 -35.61 13.96 2.00
CA ALA A 121 -34.93 12.87 2.70
C ALA A 121 -33.79 12.28 1.85
N PHE A 122 -32.75 11.73 2.49
CA PHE A 122 -31.68 10.99 1.81
C PHE A 122 -32.24 9.74 1.14
N THR A 123 -32.21 9.71 -0.19
CA THR A 123 -32.51 8.50 -0.97
C THR A 123 -31.20 7.82 -1.34
N TYR A 124 -30.95 6.64 -0.78
CA TYR A 124 -29.83 5.81 -1.20
C TYR A 124 -30.19 5.12 -2.51
N GLY A 125 -29.62 5.60 -3.63
CA GLY A 125 -29.67 4.87 -4.90
C GLY A 125 -28.70 3.69 -4.87
N ASP A 126 -29.12 2.54 -5.39
CA ASP A 126 -28.30 1.32 -5.43
C ASP A 126 -26.97 1.51 -6.15
#